data_AF-A0A5C7PK04-F1
#
_entry.id   AF-A0A5C7PK04-F1
#
_cell.length_a   1.000
_cell.length_b   1.000
_cell.length_c   1.000
_cell.angle_alpha   90.00
_cell.angle_beta   90.00
_cell.angle_gamma   90.00
#
_symmetry.space_group_name_H-M   'P 1'
#
loop_
_entity.id
_entity.type
_entity.pdbx_description
1 polymer ?
#
loop_
_entity_poly.entity_id
_entity_poly.type
_entity_poly.pdbx_seq_one_letter_code
_entity_poly.pdbx_strand_id
1 'polypeptide(L)'
;MLVTIQHNLRSLLSEIARAKAQESEAQQRRHALEDQLAQLLTAPEEGQKKHRIDEYSVVRENKYYYKGNIELLRPLCQELEIDLPVKEAINETALKRLRKASPTTFEILESEKAVTRTAARPSFQISIEPC
;
A
#
# COMPACT_ATOMS: atom_id res chain seq x y z
N MET A 1 27.59 -14.90 40.64
CA MET A 1 27.56 -13.92 39.52
C MET A 1 26.85 -14.44 38.28
N LEU A 2 27.23 -15.61 37.71
CA LEU A 2 26.58 -16.17 36.50
C LEU A 2 25.05 -16.39 36.63
N VAL A 3 24.57 -16.87 37.79
CA VAL A 3 23.14 -17.12 38.04
C VAL A 3 22.32 -15.83 38.03
N THR A 4 22.87 -14.75 38.61
CA THR A 4 22.22 -13.42 38.64
C THR A 4 22.11 -12.82 37.23
N ILE A 5 23.13 -13.00 36.39
CA ILE A 5 23.11 -12.56 34.99
C ILE A 5 22.04 -13.30 34.19
N GLN A 6 21.96 -14.63 34.35
CA GLN A 6 20.94 -15.44 33.67
C GLN A 6 19.51 -15.09 34.11
N HIS A 7 19.30 -14.79 35.39
CA HIS A 7 18.00 -14.34 35.90
C HIS A 7 17.60 -12.99 35.31
N ASN A 8 18.52 -12.02 35.31
CA ASN A 8 18.27 -10.69 34.75
C ASN A 8 17.98 -10.75 33.24
N LEU A 9 18.72 -11.57 32.49
CA LEU A 9 18.47 -11.78 31.06
C LEU A 9 17.08 -12.37 30.79
N ARG A 10 16.63 -13.33 31.60
CA ARG A 10 15.28 -13.90 31.45
C ARG A 10 14.19 -12.87 31.72
N SER A 11 14.38 -11.98 32.70
CA SER A 11 13.42 -10.87 32.95
C SER A 11 13.36 -9.92 31.76
N LEU A 12 14.51 -9.47 31.26
CA LEU A 12 14.56 -8.55 30.12
C LEU A 12 13.94 -9.17 28.85
N LEU A 13 14.19 -10.46 28.59
CA LEU A 13 13.59 -11.14 27.44
C LEU A 13 12.07 -11.29 27.57
N SER A 14 11.55 -11.55 28.78
CA SER A 14 10.10 -11.65 29.00
C SER A 14 9.41 -10.28 28.88
N GLU A 15 10.05 -9.22 29.37
CA GLU A 15 9.59 -7.84 29.22
C GLU A 15 9.55 -7.41 27.74
N ILE A 16 10.60 -7.71 26.98
CA ILE A 16 10.64 -7.44 25.53
C ILE A 16 9.54 -8.22 24.80
N ALA A 17 9.35 -9.49 25.13
CA ALA A 17 8.31 -10.30 24.51
C ALA A 17 6.90 -9.74 24.80
N ARG A 18 6.67 -9.29 26.04
CA ARG A 18 5.41 -8.65 26.44
C ARG A 18 5.20 -7.31 25.70
N ALA A 19 6.24 -6.48 25.60
CA ALA A 19 6.18 -5.22 24.88
C ALA A 19 5.83 -5.44 23.40
N LYS A 20 6.46 -6.43 22.75
CA LYS A 20 6.14 -6.80 21.36
C LYS A 20 4.70 -7.30 21.19
N ALA A 21 4.19 -8.07 22.15
CA ALA A 21 2.81 -8.54 22.12
C ALA A 21 1.82 -7.37 22.21
N GLN A 22 2.08 -6.40 23.11
CA GLN A 22 1.25 -5.19 23.25
C GLN A 22 1.31 -4.29 22.01
N GLU A 23 2.50 -4.15 21.40
CA GLU A 23 2.66 -3.44 20.13
C GLU A 23 1.85 -4.10 19.01
N SER A 24 1.92 -5.43 18.91
CA SER A 24 1.14 -6.19 17.93
C SER A 24 -0.37 -6.03 18.12
N GLU A 25 -0.84 -6.07 19.38
CA GLU A 25 -2.26 -5.87 19.70
C GLU A 25 -2.72 -4.44 19.37
N ALA A 26 -1.93 -3.43 19.73
CA ALA A 26 -2.23 -2.03 19.40
C ALA A 26 -2.28 -1.81 17.88
N GLN A 27 -1.36 -2.42 17.14
CA GLN A 27 -1.32 -2.38 15.69
C GLN A 27 -2.58 -3.03 15.07
N GLN A 28 -3.00 -4.20 15.58
CA GLN A 28 -4.23 -4.87 15.12
C GLN A 28 -5.48 -4.02 15.38
N ARG A 29 -5.58 -3.41 16.57
CA ARG A 29 -6.69 -2.50 16.88
C ARG A 29 -6.70 -1.28 15.97
N ARG A 30 -5.54 -0.68 15.69
CA ARG A 30 -5.43 0.44 14.74
C ARG A 30 -5.93 0.03 13.36
N HIS A 31 -5.51 -1.13 12.88
CA HIS A 31 -5.98 -1.67 11.61
C HIS A 31 -7.50 -1.86 11.56
N ALA A 32 -8.10 -2.45 12.60
CA ALA A 32 -9.55 -2.58 12.65
C ALA A 32 -10.28 -1.23 12.55
N LEU A 33 -9.77 -0.18 13.19
CA LEU A 33 -10.31 1.18 13.10
C LEU A 33 -10.12 1.80 11.71
N GLU A 34 -8.94 1.62 11.10
CA GLU A 34 -8.67 2.06 9.72
C GLU A 34 -9.61 1.39 8.71
N ASP A 35 -9.93 0.10 8.89
CA ASP A 35 -10.86 -0.63 8.03
C ASP A 35 -12.30 -0.11 8.18
N GLN A 36 -12.71 0.24 9.40
CA GLN A 36 -14.00 0.91 9.65
C GLN A 36 -14.04 2.30 9.00
N LEU A 37 -12.99 3.10 9.13
CA LEU A 37 -12.88 4.41 8.46
C LEU A 37 -12.93 4.26 6.93
N ALA A 38 -12.32 3.23 6.37
CA ALA A 38 -12.36 2.95 4.93
C ALA A 38 -13.77 2.60 4.43
N GLN A 39 -14.64 2.04 5.27
CA GLN A 39 -16.03 1.78 4.92
C GLN A 39 -16.90 3.04 4.96
N LEU A 40 -16.60 3.97 5.88
CA LEU A 40 -17.37 5.20 6.07
C LEU A 40 -16.96 6.33 5.12
N LEU A 41 -15.67 6.45 4.81
CA LEU A 41 -15.14 7.55 4.02
C LEU A 41 -15.01 7.15 2.55
N THR A 42 -15.84 7.72 1.66
CA THR A 42 -15.67 7.53 0.21
C THR A 42 -14.31 8.06 -0.26
N ALA A 43 -13.61 7.40 -1.17
CA ALA A 43 -12.39 7.92 -1.80
C ALA A 43 -12.31 7.44 -3.26
N PRO A 44 -11.56 8.13 -4.15
CA PRO A 44 -11.30 7.60 -5.50
C PRO A 44 -10.57 6.26 -5.43
N GLU A 45 -10.68 5.43 -6.46
CA GLU A 45 -9.97 4.14 -6.53
C GLU A 45 -8.46 4.30 -6.33
N GLU A 46 -7.87 5.36 -6.89
CA GLU A 46 -6.48 5.74 -6.69
C GLU A 46 -6.37 7.24 -6.45
N GLY A 47 -5.52 7.65 -5.51
CA GLY A 47 -5.33 9.03 -5.10
C GLY A 47 -5.87 9.32 -3.71
N GLN A 48 -6.00 10.60 -3.37
CA GLN A 48 -6.37 11.05 -2.03
C GLN A 48 -7.66 11.86 -2.02
N LYS A 49 -8.41 11.78 -0.92
CA LYS A 49 -9.56 12.63 -0.64
C LYS A 49 -9.50 13.12 0.81
N LYS A 50 -9.71 14.42 1.00
CA LYS A 50 -9.83 15.06 2.31
C LYS A 50 -11.30 15.03 2.76
N HIS A 51 -11.51 14.64 4.00
CA HIS A 51 -12.78 14.67 4.71
C HIS A 51 -12.62 15.59 5.93
N ARG A 52 -13.62 16.44 6.17
CA ARG A 52 -13.68 17.28 7.37
C ARG A 52 -14.83 16.79 8.23
N ILE A 53 -14.54 16.49 9.49
CA ILE A 53 -15.49 15.97 10.48
C ILE A 53 -15.26 16.78 11.75
N ASP A 54 -16.14 17.75 12.02
CA ASP A 54 -16.01 18.71 13.11
C ASP A 54 -14.62 19.38 13.14
N GLU A 55 -13.85 19.16 14.21
CA GLU A 55 -12.49 19.66 14.43
C GLU A 55 -11.39 18.78 13.81
N TYR A 56 -11.76 17.69 13.13
CA TYR A 56 -10.82 16.77 12.51
C TYR A 56 -10.81 16.90 10.99
N SER A 57 -9.60 16.88 10.43
CA SER A 57 -9.35 16.66 9.03
C SER A 57 -8.77 15.26 8.84
N VAL A 58 -9.45 14.44 8.05
CA VAL A 58 -9.03 13.08 7.69
C VAL A 58 -8.73 13.02 6.20
N VAL A 59 -7.48 12.80 5.83
CA VAL A 59 -7.08 12.52 4.45
C VAL A 59 -6.99 11.01 4.28
N ARG A 60 -7.84 10.45 3.44
CA ARG A 60 -7.76 9.06 3.00
C ARG A 60 -7.01 9.00 1.68
N GLU A 61 -6.00 8.14 1.58
CA GLU A 61 -5.26 7.86 0.36
C GLU A 61 -5.41 6.39 -0.01
N ASN A 62 -5.79 6.13 -1.26
CA ASN A 62 -5.81 4.81 -1.87
C ASN A 62 -4.69 4.75 -2.90
N LYS A 63 -3.89 3.69 -2.86
CA LYS A 63 -2.74 3.50 -3.76
C LYS A 63 -2.84 2.12 -4.41
N TYR A 64 -2.44 2.03 -5.68
CA TYR A 64 -2.17 0.76 -6.34
C TYR A 64 -0.66 0.58 -6.55
N TYR A 65 -0.22 -0.65 -6.38
CA TYR A 65 1.09 -1.12 -6.83
C TYR A 65 0.95 -1.81 -8.17
N TYR A 66 1.92 -1.59 -9.05
CA TYR A 66 1.93 -2.14 -10.40
C TYR A 66 3.18 -2.97 -10.60
N LYS A 67 3.01 -4.17 -11.17
CA LYS A 67 4.11 -5.06 -11.51
C LYS A 67 3.94 -5.53 -12.95
N GLY A 68 4.97 -5.34 -13.77
CA GLY A 68 5.02 -5.88 -15.13
C GLY A 68 5.75 -7.22 -15.17
N ASN A 69 5.23 -8.17 -15.93
CA ASN A 69 5.95 -9.38 -16.33
C ASN A 69 6.63 -9.12 -17.68
N ILE A 70 7.95 -8.94 -17.67
CA ILE A 70 8.73 -8.56 -18.86
C ILE A 70 8.61 -9.59 -19.99
N GLU A 71 8.51 -10.88 -19.67
CA GLU A 71 8.44 -11.95 -20.66
C GLU A 71 7.14 -11.91 -21.46
N LEU A 72 6.02 -11.59 -20.80
CA LEU A 72 4.72 -11.43 -21.44
C LEU A 72 4.56 -10.04 -22.07
N LEU A 73 5.12 -9.00 -21.45
CA LEU A 73 5.00 -7.63 -21.93
C LEU A 73 5.74 -7.39 -23.24
N ARG A 74 6.93 -7.97 -23.43
CA ARG A 74 7.76 -7.72 -24.61
C ARG A 74 7.06 -8.06 -25.93
N PRO A 75 6.50 -9.26 -26.15
CA PRO A 75 5.78 -9.58 -27.39
C PRO A 75 4.50 -8.76 -27.53
N LEU A 76 3.74 -8.55 -26.44
CA LEU A 76 2.48 -7.80 -26.49
C LEU A 76 2.68 -6.32 -26.80
N CYS A 77 3.74 -5.68 -26.27
CA CYS A 77 4.03 -4.28 -26.59
C CYS A 77 4.45 -4.09 -28.06
N GLN A 78 5.10 -5.09 -28.66
CA GLN A 78 5.43 -5.07 -30.08
C GLN A 78 4.19 -5.21 -30.96
N GLU A 79 3.30 -6.14 -30.62
CA GLU A 79 2.03 -6.35 -31.35
C GLU A 79 1.08 -5.16 -31.23
N LEU A 80 1.01 -4.53 -30.05
CA LEU A 80 0.13 -3.40 -29.76
C LEU A 80 0.76 -2.04 -30.09
N GLU A 81 1.95 -2.02 -30.70
CA GLU A 81 2.71 -0.81 -31.06
C GLU A 81 2.88 0.19 -29.90
N ILE A 82 3.10 -0.31 -28.68
CA ILE A 82 3.21 0.51 -27.46
C ILE A 82 4.67 0.93 -27.24
N ASP A 83 4.92 2.24 -27.25
CA ASP A 83 6.22 2.80 -26.89
C ASP A 83 6.37 2.90 -25.35
N LEU A 84 6.93 1.86 -24.73
CA LEU A 84 7.35 1.88 -23.33
C LEU A 84 8.85 2.18 -23.25
N PRO A 85 9.33 2.96 -22.26
CA PRO A 85 10.75 3.17 -22.04
C PRO A 85 11.39 1.86 -21.55
N VAL A 86 11.84 1.02 -22.49
CA VAL A 86 12.49 -0.26 -22.21
C VAL A 86 13.94 -0.01 -21.80
N LYS A 87 14.15 0.40 -20.55
CA LYS A 87 15.44 0.20 -19.86
C LYS A 87 15.24 -0.85 -18.79
N GLU A 88 15.36 -2.13 -19.18
CA GLU A 88 15.52 -3.37 -18.38
C GLU A 88 14.57 -3.65 -17.18
N ALA A 89 13.74 -2.70 -16.75
CA ALA A 89 12.71 -2.87 -15.75
C ALA A 89 11.55 -1.95 -16.13
N ILE A 90 10.44 -2.55 -16.57
CA ILE A 90 9.17 -1.83 -16.68
C ILE A 90 8.79 -1.40 -15.27
N ASN A 91 8.95 -0.11 -14.99
CA ASN A 91 8.74 0.45 -13.66
C ASN A 91 7.27 0.86 -13.46
N GLU A 92 6.88 1.01 -12.19
CA GLU A 92 5.52 1.40 -11.77
C GLU A 92 5.06 2.70 -12.47
N THR A 93 5.97 3.64 -12.70
CA THR A 93 5.69 4.92 -13.36
C THR A 93 5.29 4.75 -14.82
N ALA A 94 5.97 3.90 -15.58
CA ALA A 94 5.66 3.62 -16.98
C ALA A 94 4.27 2.97 -17.11
N LEU A 95 3.97 2.01 -16.23
CA LEU A 95 2.66 1.35 -16.17
C LEU A 95 1.52 2.32 -15.80
N LYS A 96 1.76 3.22 -14.84
CA LYS A 96 0.81 4.30 -14.50
C LYS A 96 0.56 5.25 -15.67
N ARG A 97 1.60 5.62 -16.42
CA ARG A 97 1.47 6.45 -17.63
C ARG A 97 0.68 5.72 -18.71
N LEU A 98 0.96 4.44 -18.95
CA LEU A 98 0.23 3.62 -19.91
C LEU A 98 -1.25 3.54 -19.55
N ARG A 99 -1.60 3.27 -18.29
CA ARG A 99 -2.99 3.26 -17.82
C ARG A 99 -3.70 4.60 -18.10
N LYS A 100 -3.00 5.72 -17.90
CA LYS A 100 -3.56 7.05 -18.14
C LYS A 100 -3.72 7.38 -19.63
N ALA A 101 -2.75 7.01 -20.45
CA ALA A 101 -2.73 7.31 -21.88
C ALA A 101 -3.67 6.40 -22.68
N SER A 102 -3.65 5.09 -22.37
CA SER A 102 -4.41 4.06 -23.08
C SER A 102 -5.03 3.06 -22.10
N PRO A 103 -6.16 3.40 -21.46
CA PRO A 103 -6.81 2.54 -20.47
C PRO A 103 -7.18 1.15 -21.03
N THR A 104 -7.73 1.09 -22.24
CA THR A 104 -8.14 -0.16 -22.89
C THR A 104 -6.97 -1.11 -23.10
N THR A 105 -5.83 -0.59 -23.54
CA THR A 105 -4.59 -1.36 -23.70
C THR A 105 -4.10 -1.89 -22.36
N PHE A 106 -4.19 -1.07 -21.31
CA PHE A 106 -3.81 -1.49 -19.97
C PHE A 106 -4.71 -2.63 -19.45
N GLU A 107 -6.02 -2.57 -19.68
CA GLU A 107 -6.97 -3.62 -19.31
C GLU A 107 -6.66 -4.96 -20.02
N ILE A 108 -6.30 -4.90 -21.30
CA ILE A 108 -5.87 -6.10 -22.06
C ILE A 108 -4.60 -6.70 -21.45
N LEU A 109 -3.61 -5.86 -21.14
CA LEU A 109 -2.38 -6.32 -20.50
C LEU A 109 -2.62 -6.87 -19.08
N GLU A 110 -3.61 -6.34 -18.37
CA GLU A 110 -4.05 -6.86 -17.06
C GLU A 110 -4.74 -8.23 -17.22
N SER A 111 -5.63 -8.40 -18.21
CA SER A 111 -6.30 -9.69 -18.47
C SER A 111 -5.33 -10.79 -18.91
N GLU A 112 -4.31 -10.43 -19.69
CA GLU A 112 -3.23 -11.35 -20.13
C GLU A 112 -2.17 -11.62 -19.04
N LYS A 113 -2.36 -11.06 -17.83
CA LYS A 113 -1.40 -11.14 -16.71
C LYS A 113 -0.01 -10.58 -17.02
N ALA A 114 0.12 -9.82 -18.10
CA ALA A 114 1.33 -9.10 -18.46
C ALA A 114 1.58 -7.96 -17.47
N VAL A 115 0.52 -7.37 -16.92
CA VAL A 115 0.57 -6.42 -15.81
C VAL A 115 -0.30 -6.92 -14.66
N THR A 116 0.18 -6.77 -13.42
CA THR A 116 -0.61 -6.99 -12.21
C THR A 116 -0.76 -5.68 -11.46
N ARG A 117 -2.00 -5.37 -11.06
CA ARG A 117 -2.34 -4.26 -10.20
C ARG A 117 -2.80 -4.80 -8.85
N THR A 118 -2.16 -4.35 -7.78
CA THR A 118 -2.49 -4.76 -6.41
C THR A 118 -2.87 -3.54 -5.59
N ALA A 119 -4.08 -3.53 -5.03
CA ALA A 119 -4.50 -2.47 -4.13
C ALA A 119 -3.65 -2.49 -2.85
N ALA A 120 -3.09 -1.34 -2.48
CA ALA A 120 -2.51 -1.14 -1.16
C ALA A 120 -3.63 -0.98 -0.13
N ARG A 121 -3.31 -1.26 1.15
CA ARG A 121 -4.19 -0.86 2.26
C ARG A 121 -4.35 0.66 2.23
N PRO A 122 -5.57 1.20 2.39
CA PRO A 122 -5.78 2.64 2.49
C PRO A 122 -4.95 3.23 3.63
N SER A 123 -4.33 4.39 3.39
CA SER A 123 -3.63 5.17 4.41
C SER A 123 -4.50 6.34 4.87
N PHE A 124 -4.36 6.70 6.13
CA PHE A 124 -5.09 7.80 6.75
C PHE A 124 -4.12 8.79 7.40
N GLN A 125 -4.29 10.07 7.12
CA GLN A 125 -3.67 11.15 7.88
C GLN A 125 -4.78 11.90 8.62
N ILE A 126 -4.67 11.97 9.94
CA ILE A 126 -5.68 12.61 10.80
C ILE A 126 -5.00 13.79 11.49
N SER A 127 -5.58 14.97 11.38
CA SER A 127 -5.10 16.21 11.97
C SER A 127 -6.25 16.96 12.64
N ILE A 128 -5.97 17.61 13.77
CA ILE A 128 -6.92 18.52 14.43
C ILE A 128 -6.78 19.89 13.76
N GLU A 129 -7.87 20.43 13.22
CA GLU A 129 -7.94 21.80 12.74
C GLU A 129 -8.46 22.68 13.87
N PRO A 130 -7.69 23.68 14.35
CA PRO A 130 -8.23 24.64 15.32
C PRO A 130 -9.38 25.41 14.67
N CYS A 131 -10.48 25.57 15.41
CA CYS A 131 -11.64 26.38 15.05
C CYS A 131 -11.25 27.84 14.75
#